data_AF-A0A1E3W2R6-F1
#
_entry.id   AF-A0A1E3W2R6-F1
#
_cell.length_a   1.000
_cell.length_b   1.000
_cell.length_c   1.000
_cell.angle_alpha   90.00
_cell.angle_beta   90.00
_cell.angle_gamma   90.00
#
_symmetry.space_group_name_H-M   'P 1'
#
loop_
_entity.id
_entity.type
_entity.pdbx_description
1 polymer ?
#
loop_
_entity_poly.entity_id
_entity_poly.type
_entity_poly.pdbx_seq_one_letter_code
_entity_poly.pdbx_strand_id
1 'polypeptide(L)'
;MPHHSKLLVALTALGMAVATGPSTAWAQAGTITKEMQNSCVSDYKKFCGQYGLQSSALNLCMRKAGPSLSPACVRALVHAGKISQAEVDRVKSQMGR
;
A
#
# COMPACT_ATOMS: atom_id res chain seq x y z
N MET A 1 18.69 -49.39 -15.03
CA MET A 1 19.44 -49.76 -16.25
C MET A 1 18.76 -49.11 -17.45
N PRO A 2 19.54 -48.62 -18.41
CA PRO A 2 19.29 -47.39 -19.17
C PRO A 2 18.53 -47.65 -20.47
N HIS A 3 17.72 -46.68 -20.93
CA HIS A 3 17.54 -46.39 -22.36
C HIS A 3 17.19 -44.90 -22.54
N HIS A 4 18.22 -44.07 -22.71
CA HIS A 4 18.10 -42.78 -23.39
C HIS A 4 18.20 -43.05 -24.90
N SER A 5 17.18 -42.74 -25.69
CA SER A 5 17.42 -42.30 -27.08
C SER A 5 16.17 -41.74 -27.73
N LYS A 6 16.31 -40.49 -28.21
CA LYS A 6 15.52 -39.81 -29.25
C LYS A 6 14.17 -39.27 -28.76
N LEU A 7 14.15 -38.01 -28.32
CA LEU A 7 13.90 -36.83 -29.18
C LEU A 7 12.47 -36.82 -29.74
N LEU A 8 11.79 -35.69 -29.49
CA LEU A 8 10.50 -35.25 -30.02
C LEU A 8 9.26 -35.65 -29.20
N VAL A 9 9.16 -35.20 -27.94
CA VAL A 9 7.83 -34.98 -27.34
C VAL A 9 7.41 -33.56 -27.69
N ALA A 10 6.63 -33.50 -28.76
CA ALA A 10 6.01 -32.30 -29.28
C ALA A 10 5.05 -31.67 -28.27
N LEU A 11 5.24 -30.36 -28.08
CA LEU A 11 4.25 -29.32 -27.79
C LEU A 11 2.79 -29.78 -27.88
N THR A 12 2.11 -29.90 -26.73
CA THR A 12 0.69 -29.51 -26.54
C THR A 12 0.41 -29.38 -25.04
N ALA A 13 0.68 -28.21 -24.47
CA ALA A 13 0.22 -27.87 -23.12
C ALA A 13 -1.17 -27.22 -23.24
N LEU A 14 -2.22 -27.96 -22.87
CA LEU A 14 -3.58 -27.43 -22.77
C LEU A 14 -4.04 -27.43 -21.30
N GLY A 15 -4.00 -26.23 -20.72
CA GLY A 15 -5.06 -25.68 -19.87
C GLY A 15 -5.38 -26.31 -18.50
N MET A 16 -4.93 -25.65 -17.43
CA MET A 16 -5.81 -25.10 -16.38
C MET A 16 -5.00 -24.12 -15.51
N ALA A 17 -4.99 -22.85 -15.90
CA ALA A 17 -4.48 -21.76 -15.09
C ALA A 17 -5.58 -21.31 -14.13
N VAL A 18 -5.46 -21.68 -12.85
CA VAL A 18 -6.25 -21.10 -11.77
C VAL A 18 -5.91 -19.61 -11.66
N ALA A 19 -6.89 -18.75 -11.96
CA ALA A 19 -6.77 -17.31 -11.89
C ALA A 19 -6.63 -16.83 -10.43
N THR A 20 -5.39 -16.67 -9.96
CA THR A 20 -5.09 -15.83 -8.80
C THR A 20 -5.15 -14.37 -9.25
N GLY A 21 -6.34 -13.77 -9.20
CA GLY A 21 -6.52 -12.34 -9.43
C GLY A 21 -5.81 -11.53 -8.34
N PRO A 22 -4.90 -10.59 -8.66
CA PRO A 22 -4.31 -9.74 -7.65
C PRO A 22 -5.39 -8.78 -7.12
N SER A 23 -5.68 -8.82 -5.82
CA SER A 23 -6.48 -7.82 -5.13
C SER A 23 -5.76 -6.47 -5.21
N THR A 24 -5.99 -5.73 -6.29
CA THR A 24 -5.48 -4.38 -6.44
C THR A 24 -6.28 -3.43 -5.57
N ALA A 25 -5.94 -3.37 -4.28
CA ALA A 25 -6.26 -2.20 -3.47
C ALA A 25 -5.45 -1.02 -4.01
N TRP A 26 -5.96 -0.39 -5.08
CA TRP A 26 -5.40 0.85 -5.58
C TRP A 26 -5.51 1.86 -4.46
N ALA A 27 -4.38 2.21 -3.86
CA ALA A 27 -4.28 3.36 -2.99
C ALA A 27 -4.63 4.58 -3.85
N GLN A 28 -5.89 4.99 -3.81
CA GLN A 28 -6.38 6.14 -4.55
C GLN A 28 -5.52 7.33 -4.12
N ALA A 29 -4.77 7.90 -5.06
CA ALA A 29 -4.19 9.21 -4.89
C ALA A 29 -5.34 10.22 -4.86
N GLY A 30 -6.09 10.26 -3.76
CA GLY A 30 -7.21 11.19 -3.59
C GLY A 30 -6.76 12.65 -3.64
N THR A 31 -7.71 13.55 -3.85
CA THR A 31 -7.45 14.99 -3.77
C THR A 31 -6.97 15.36 -2.35
N ILE A 32 -6.01 16.28 -2.25
CA ILE A 32 -5.53 16.79 -0.96
C ILE A 32 -6.55 17.74 -0.41
N THR A 33 -7.06 17.45 0.78
CA THR A 33 -7.97 18.34 1.50
C THR A 33 -7.17 19.45 2.19
N LYS A 34 -7.83 20.59 2.43
CA LYS A 34 -7.25 21.71 3.17
C LYS A 34 -6.87 21.31 4.60
N GLU A 35 -7.66 20.42 5.20
CA GLU A 35 -7.36 19.83 6.51
C GLU A 35 -6.03 19.07 6.49
N MET A 36 -5.77 18.27 5.45
CA MET A 36 -4.51 17.55 5.34
C MET A 36 -3.31 18.49 5.15
N GLN A 37 -3.46 19.55 4.36
CA GLN A 37 -2.43 20.59 4.26
C GLN A 37 -2.15 21.28 5.60
N ASN A 38 -3.15 21.46 6.45
CA ASN A 38 -2.94 22.14 7.73
C ASN A 38 -2.38 21.19 8.80
N SER A 39 -2.98 19.99 8.93
CA SER A 39 -2.69 19.05 10.00
C SER A 39 -1.48 18.17 9.74
N CYS A 40 -1.12 17.91 8.47
CA CYS A 40 -0.01 17.02 8.14
C CYS A 40 1.29 17.73 7.77
N VAL A 41 1.37 19.07 7.68
CA VAL A 41 2.59 19.74 7.18
C VAL A 41 3.84 19.40 7.97
N SER A 42 3.76 19.35 9.30
CA SER A 42 4.91 19.03 10.16
C SER A 42 5.34 17.57 9.96
N ASP A 43 4.39 16.64 10.07
CA ASP A 43 4.64 15.21 9.92
C ASP A 43 5.14 14.86 8.51
N TYR A 44 4.53 15.48 7.49
CA TYR A 44 4.95 15.38 6.10
C TYR A 44 6.40 15.81 5.93
N LYS A 45 6.77 17.02 6.37
CA LYS A 45 8.13 17.53 6.24
C LYS A 45 9.14 16.62 6.94
N LYS A 46 8.76 16.09 8.11
CA LYS A 46 9.63 15.25 8.95
C LYS A 46 9.84 13.85 8.40
N PHE A 47 8.79 13.18 7.93
CA PHE A 47 8.84 11.76 7.58
C PHE A 47 8.80 11.51 6.07
N CYS A 48 8.08 12.32 5.31
CA CYS A 48 7.70 12.03 3.93
C CYS A 48 7.99 13.17 2.94
N GLY A 49 8.79 14.17 3.32
CA GLY A 49 8.95 15.41 2.55
C GLY A 49 9.52 15.25 1.14
N GLN A 50 10.11 14.08 0.85
CA GLN A 50 10.58 13.67 -0.47
C GLN A 50 9.44 13.34 -1.46
N TYR A 51 8.25 13.00 -0.94
CA TYR A 51 7.08 12.65 -1.74
C TYR A 51 6.11 13.82 -1.72
N GLY A 52 5.58 14.25 -2.87
CA GLY A 52 4.53 15.27 -2.88
C GLY A 52 3.28 14.80 -2.12
N LEU A 53 2.55 15.72 -1.46
CA LEU A 53 1.32 15.38 -0.72
C LEU A 53 0.31 14.62 -1.62
N GLN A 54 0.28 14.95 -2.91
CA GLN A 54 -0.57 14.34 -3.93
C GLN A 54 -0.13 12.95 -4.42
N SER A 55 1.05 12.48 -4.03
CA SER A 55 1.61 11.25 -4.57
C SER A 55 1.03 10.00 -3.93
N SER A 56 0.87 8.93 -4.71
CA SER A 56 0.58 7.58 -4.18
C SER A 56 1.68 7.09 -3.24
N ALA A 57 2.91 7.57 -3.44
CA ALA A 57 4.05 7.26 -2.59
C ALA A 57 3.91 7.85 -1.17
N LEU A 58 3.19 8.98 -1.01
CA LEU A 58 2.84 9.52 0.30
C LEU A 58 2.07 8.47 1.13
N ASN A 59 1.08 7.81 0.53
CA ASN A 59 0.24 6.84 1.25
C ASN A 59 1.11 5.72 1.84
N LEU A 60 2.09 5.22 1.07
CA LEU A 60 3.01 4.20 1.56
C LEU A 60 3.93 4.74 2.66
N CYS A 61 4.47 5.94 2.49
CA CYS A 61 5.32 6.58 3.49
C CYS A 61 4.57 6.82 4.81
N MET A 62 3.38 7.40 4.74
CA MET A 62 2.53 7.67 5.90
C MET A 62 2.09 6.39 6.61
N ARG A 63 1.82 5.30 5.88
CA ARG A 63 1.56 3.99 6.49
C ARG A 63 2.76 3.47 7.28
N LYS A 64 3.97 3.59 6.72
CA LYS A 64 5.23 3.22 7.41
C LYS A 64 5.51 4.13 8.61
N ALA A 65 5.23 5.42 8.48
CA ALA A 65 5.43 6.41 9.53
C ALA A 65 4.28 6.43 10.56
N GLY A 66 3.17 5.73 10.32
CA GLY A 66 1.91 5.79 11.07
C GLY A 66 2.05 5.91 12.60
N PRO A 67 2.85 5.05 13.27
CA PRO A 67 3.16 5.13 14.70
C PRO A 67 3.67 6.48 15.21
N SER A 68 4.34 7.22 14.33
CA SER A 68 5.10 8.45 14.58
C SER A 68 4.39 9.70 14.07
N LEU A 69 3.30 9.55 13.32
CA LEU A 69 2.49 10.67 12.85
C LEU A 69 1.67 11.24 14.01
N SER A 70 1.40 12.54 13.95
CA SER A 70 0.46 13.15 14.89
C SER A 70 -0.96 12.55 14.72
N PRO A 71 -1.73 12.40 15.82
CA PRO A 71 -3.11 11.93 15.73
C PRO A 71 -4.00 12.80 14.84
N ALA A 72 -3.69 14.11 14.74
CA ALA A 72 -4.40 15.03 13.87
C ALA A 72 -4.16 14.69 12.39
N CYS A 73 -2.90 14.43 12.00
CA CYS A 73 -2.60 14.04 10.63
C CYS A 73 -3.22 12.68 10.27
N VAL A 74 -3.17 11.69 11.19
CA VAL A 74 -3.80 10.38 10.97
C VAL A 74 -5.31 10.53 10.72
N ARG A 75 -6.01 11.35 11.52
CA ARG A 75 -7.45 11.61 11.30
C ARG A 75 -7.73 12.28 9.96
N ALA A 76 -6.94 13.29 9.59
CA ALA A 76 -7.10 13.96 8.31
C ALA A 76 -6.88 13.00 7.12
N LEU A 77 -5.92 12.07 7.23
CA LEU A 77 -5.68 11.03 6.22
C LEU A 77 -6.85 10.04 6.12
N VAL A 78 -7.46 9.66 7.24
CA VAL A 78 -8.68 8.82 7.25
C VAL A 78 -9.86 9.54 6.62
N HIS A 79 -10.09 10.80 7.01
CA HIS A 79 -11.19 11.62 6.48
C HIS A 79 -11.04 11.87 4.97
N ALA A 80 -9.81 12.06 4.49
CA ALA A 80 -9.51 12.21 3.07
C ALA A 80 -9.50 10.88 2.28
N GLY A 81 -9.81 9.74 2.92
CA GLY A 81 -9.83 8.41 2.28
C GLY A 81 -8.45 7.90 1.85
N LYS A 82 -7.36 8.48 2.38
CA LYS A 82 -5.97 8.13 2.03
C LYS A 82 -5.48 6.89 2.76
N ILE A 83 -6.00 6.67 3.96
CA ILE A 83 -5.82 5.45 4.75
C ILE A 83 -7.16 5.06 5.35
N SER A 84 -7.40 3.77 5.57
CA SER A 84 -8.63 3.31 6.21
C SER A 84 -8.51 3.29 7.73
N GLN A 85 -9.63 3.42 8.44
CA GLN A 85 -9.65 3.25 9.89
C GLN A 85 -9.14 1.85 10.31
N ALA A 86 -9.47 0.82 9.53
CA ALA A 86 -8.97 -0.54 9.74
C ALA A 86 -7.43 -0.63 9.69
N GLU A 87 -6.76 0.13 8.81
CA GLU A 87 -5.30 0.18 8.78
C GLU A 87 -4.73 0.85 10.03
N VAL A 88 -5.37 1.93 10.50
CA VAL A 88 -4.97 2.62 11.74
C VAL A 88 -5.10 1.68 12.94
N ASP A 89 -6.21 0.95 13.04
CA ASP A 89 -6.48 0.04 14.16
C ASP A 89 -5.54 -1.18 14.13
N ARG A 90 -5.24 -1.72 12.95
CA ARG A 90 -4.23 -2.76 12.76
C ARG A 90 -2.85 -2.32 13.25
N VAL A 91 -2.43 -1.11 12.92
CA VAL A 91 -1.15 -0.57 13.37
C VAL A 91 -1.14 -0.40 14.89
N LYS A 92 -2.22 0.12 15.49
CA LYS A 92 -2.34 0.23 16.96
C LYS A 92 -2.24 -1.13 17.64
N SER A 93 -2.97 -2.14 17.15
CA SER A 93 -2.93 -3.50 17.72
C SER A 93 -1.55 -4.14 17.61
N GLN A 94 -0.82 -3.88 16.52
CA GLN A 94 0.56 -4.35 16.34
C GLN A 94 1.56 -3.66 17.28
N MET A 95 1.24 -2.45 17.75
CA MET A 95 2.09 -1.69 18.67
C MET A 95 1.80 -1.98 20.15
N GLY A 96 0.81 -2.82 20.45
CA GLY A 96 0.42 -3.13 21.83
C GLY A 96 -0.05 -1.90 22.62
N ARG A 97 -0.60 -0.88 21.94
CA ARG A 97 -1.14 0.35 22.54
C ARG A 97 -2.65 0.38 22.52
#